data_AF-A0A9D8YYG0-F1
#
_entry.id   AF-A0A9D8YYG0-F1
#
_cell.length_a   1.000
_cell.length_b   1.000
_cell.length_c   1.000
_cell.angle_alpha   90.00
_cell.angle_beta   90.00
_cell.angle_gamma   90.00
#
_symmetry.space_group_name_H-M   'P 1'
#
loop_
_entity.id
_entity.type
_entity.pdbx_description
1 polymer ?
#
loop_
_entity_poly.entity_id
_entity_poly.type
_entity_poly.pdbx_seq_one_letter_code
_entity_poly.pdbx_strand_id
1 'polypeptide(L)'
;MGMDLVPVYADGASSSEGMISINPVVVQNMNVRTAKVQQKDLSTVVRAVGKVDYDEQKLFTVSPKISGWVEQLYVDYTGKMVQRGQPLFSIYSPELVTTQREYLLALKTQKKVASSSFETIRSGGSSLLDATRQRLEYWDIPDSEIKQLEQSGEVKKAITLKSPASGIVLHKNAIEGEYIKASTPAYKIADLSTIWVQTSVYDYEVPWIEEGQPAQMELSYQPGKTYEGIVAYVYPTLDQKTRTVQVRLEFSNPNLELKPGMFANVSIQTRPKNNVTVIPNEAIIRTGERNIVFVAKGEGSFEPREVTLGMEGGERNNEIEILEGVKPGEEIVTSAQFLFDSESRLQEAIQKMLQQKQDTSDMENMDMSGGEMNHDETPVDTTDHSNMDMTGGEMNHDEMPADTTDHSNMNM
;
A
#
# COMPACT_ATOMS: atom_id res chain seq x y z
N MET A 1 20.73 53.36 -39.79
CA MET A 1 19.92 52.54 -40.72
C MET A 1 18.69 52.11 -39.94
N GLY A 2 17.59 52.86 -40.06
CA GLY A 2 16.31 52.48 -39.46
C GLY A 2 15.65 51.46 -40.36
N MET A 3 15.17 50.35 -39.81
CA MET A 3 14.38 49.38 -40.56
C MET A 3 13.03 50.00 -40.93
N ASP A 4 12.62 49.84 -42.18
CA ASP A 4 11.27 50.15 -42.64
C ASP A 4 10.27 49.23 -41.93
N LEU A 5 9.24 49.84 -41.33
CA LEU A 5 8.13 49.12 -40.73
C LEU A 5 7.17 48.67 -41.82
N VAL A 6 6.91 47.37 -41.86
CA VAL A 6 5.89 46.77 -42.72
C VAL A 6 4.53 46.87 -42.02
N PRO A 7 3.48 47.40 -42.67
CA PRO A 7 2.17 47.52 -42.04
C PRO A 7 1.54 46.14 -41.81
N VAL A 8 1.07 45.91 -40.59
CA VAL A 8 0.21 44.78 -40.25
C VAL A 8 -1.22 45.19 -40.59
N TYR A 9 -1.83 44.49 -41.54
CA TYR A 9 -3.24 44.64 -41.83
C TYR A 9 -4.05 43.92 -40.76
N ALA A 10 -4.98 44.65 -40.14
CA ALA A 10 -6.02 44.07 -39.30
C ALA A 10 -6.99 43.30 -40.22
N ASP A 11 -6.75 42.00 -40.41
CA ASP A 11 -7.81 41.14 -40.91
C ASP A 11 -8.86 41.03 -39.81
N GLY A 12 -10.04 41.58 -40.11
CA GLY A 12 -11.23 41.53 -39.29
C GLY A 12 -11.75 40.10 -39.18
N ALA A 13 -11.13 39.31 -38.31
CA ALA A 13 -11.79 38.24 -37.59
C ALA A 13 -11.93 38.75 -36.16
N SER A 14 -13.18 38.98 -35.74
CA SER A 14 -13.54 39.16 -34.33
C SER A 14 -12.80 38.11 -33.50
N SER A 15 -11.75 38.54 -32.81
CA SER A 15 -10.97 37.72 -31.89
C SER A 15 -11.90 37.26 -30.79
N SER A 16 -12.42 36.04 -30.92
CA SER A 16 -13.03 35.34 -29.81
C SER A 16 -11.98 35.29 -28.69
N GLU A 17 -12.32 35.84 -27.53
CA GLU A 17 -11.44 35.98 -26.37
C GLU A 17 -10.56 34.73 -26.17
N GLY A 18 -9.24 34.91 -26.21
CA GLY A 18 -8.25 33.85 -25.95
C GLY A 18 -7.70 33.09 -27.16
N MET A 19 -8.15 33.31 -28.40
CA MET A 19 -7.61 32.63 -29.58
C MET A 19 -6.27 33.23 -30.04
N ILE A 20 -5.23 32.41 -30.18
CA ILE A 20 -3.89 32.83 -30.61
C ILE A 20 -3.75 32.54 -32.10
N SER A 21 -3.44 33.56 -32.91
CA SER A 21 -3.11 33.40 -34.33
C SER A 21 -1.63 33.66 -34.55
N ILE A 22 -0.91 32.66 -35.07
CA ILE A 22 0.51 32.76 -35.43
C ILE A 22 0.65 32.45 -36.91
N ASN A 23 1.47 33.24 -37.60
CA ASN A 23 1.73 33.06 -39.02
C ASN A 23 2.16 31.59 -39.32
N PRO A 24 1.51 30.90 -40.27
CA PRO A 24 1.80 29.50 -40.59
C PRO A 24 3.28 29.22 -40.93
N VAL A 25 3.99 30.18 -41.52
CA VAL A 25 5.44 30.07 -41.80
C VAL A 25 6.25 30.01 -40.50
N VAL A 26 5.84 30.78 -39.48
CA VAL A 26 6.47 30.77 -38.16
C VAL A 26 6.15 29.46 -37.44
N VAL A 27 4.91 28.96 -37.50
CA VAL A 27 4.51 27.64 -36.97
C VAL A 27 5.38 26.52 -37.57
N GLN A 28 5.59 26.55 -38.89
CA GLN A 28 6.42 25.58 -39.59
C GLN A 28 7.90 25.69 -39.19
N ASN A 29 8.44 26.90 -39.10
CA ASN A 29 9.81 27.14 -38.66
C ASN A 29 10.05 26.73 -37.19
N MET A 30 9.01 26.82 -36.36
CA MET A 30 9.02 26.39 -34.96
C MET A 30 8.88 24.86 -34.80
N ASN A 31 8.68 24.11 -35.89
CA ASN A 31 8.52 22.65 -35.88
C ASN A 31 7.42 22.19 -34.89
N VAL A 32 6.30 22.90 -34.90
CA VAL A 32 5.13 22.61 -34.06
C VAL A 32 4.54 21.27 -34.49
N ARG A 33 4.41 20.36 -33.53
CA ARG A 33 3.83 19.03 -33.70
C ARG A 33 2.44 19.03 -33.10
N THR A 34 1.52 18.39 -33.80
CA THR A 34 0.17 18.14 -33.31
C THR A 34 -0.05 16.64 -33.15
N ALA A 35 -0.94 16.28 -32.24
CA ALA A 35 -1.48 14.95 -32.10
C ALA A 35 -3.00 15.02 -32.15
N LYS A 36 -3.63 13.94 -32.61
CA LYS A 36 -5.09 13.82 -32.60
C LYS A 36 -5.55 13.26 -31.26
N VAL A 37 -6.58 13.85 -30.67
CA VAL A 37 -7.25 13.31 -29.48
C VAL A 37 -7.91 11.98 -29.84
N GLN A 38 -7.59 10.91 -29.11
CA GLN A 38 -8.07 9.56 -29.41
C GLN A 38 -9.07 9.08 -28.36
N GLN A 39 -9.95 8.17 -28.75
CA GLN A 39 -10.68 7.32 -27.81
C GLN A 39 -10.09 5.92 -27.85
N LYS A 40 -9.67 5.42 -26.69
CA LYS A 40 -9.12 4.07 -26.56
C LYS A 40 -9.22 3.56 -25.13
N ASP A 41 -8.96 2.27 -24.96
CA ASP A 41 -8.85 1.67 -23.65
C ASP A 41 -7.52 2.10 -23.01
N LEU A 42 -7.59 2.57 -21.77
CA LEU A 42 -6.43 3.06 -21.02
C LEU A 42 -6.23 2.20 -19.79
N SER A 43 -5.06 1.55 -19.70
CA SER A 43 -4.61 0.83 -18.51
C SER A 43 -3.34 1.48 -17.98
N THR A 44 -3.13 1.38 -16.66
CA THR A 44 -1.87 1.77 -16.01
C THR A 44 -1.18 0.56 -15.38
N VAL A 45 0.11 0.69 -15.17
CA VAL A 45 0.91 -0.31 -14.45
C VAL A 45 1.37 0.32 -13.15
N VAL A 46 0.83 -0.16 -12.03
CA VAL A 46 1.30 0.25 -10.71
C VAL A 46 2.60 -0.46 -10.42
N ARG A 47 3.66 0.30 -10.17
CA ARG A 47 4.99 -0.21 -9.86
C ARG A 47 5.31 0.05 -8.41
N ALA A 48 5.65 -0.99 -7.69
CA ALA A 48 5.97 -0.89 -6.27
C ALA A 48 7.08 -1.86 -5.87
N VAL A 49 7.68 -1.61 -4.72
CA VAL A 49 8.63 -2.55 -4.11
C VAL A 49 7.83 -3.52 -3.24
N GLY A 50 8.09 -4.81 -3.43
CA GLY A 50 7.51 -5.89 -2.66
C GLY A 50 8.53 -6.54 -1.74
N LYS A 51 8.08 -6.98 -0.57
CA LYS A 51 8.84 -7.86 0.32
C LYS A 51 8.24 -9.26 0.26
N VAL A 52 9.07 -10.24 -0.08
CA VAL A 52 8.71 -11.66 -0.07
C VAL A 52 8.53 -12.13 1.37
N ASP A 53 7.42 -12.80 1.64
CA ASP A 53 7.10 -13.42 2.92
C ASP A 53 6.50 -14.81 2.72
N TYR A 54 6.47 -15.60 3.79
CA TYR A 54 5.79 -16.90 3.77
C TYR A 54 4.27 -16.72 3.79
N ASP A 55 3.56 -17.69 3.21
CA ASP A 55 2.12 -17.81 3.37
C ASP A 55 1.80 -18.18 4.83
N GLU A 56 1.15 -17.27 5.57
CA GLU A 56 0.80 -17.48 6.97
C GLU A 56 -0.22 -18.62 7.15
N GLN A 57 -1.02 -18.94 6.13
CA GLN A 57 -1.95 -20.07 6.15
C GLN A 57 -1.21 -21.42 6.07
N LYS A 58 0.03 -21.39 5.60
CA LYS A 58 0.94 -22.54 5.48
C LYS A 58 2.06 -22.52 6.53
N LEU A 59 1.90 -21.74 7.59
CA LEU A 59 2.80 -21.72 8.74
C LEU A 59 2.29 -22.65 9.84
N PHE A 60 3.11 -23.61 10.22
CA PHE A 60 2.82 -24.59 11.26
C PHE A 60 3.74 -24.39 12.46
N THR A 61 3.15 -24.26 13.64
CA THR A 61 3.89 -24.22 14.90
C THR A 61 3.81 -25.58 15.58
N VAL A 62 4.96 -26.10 16.00
CA VAL A 62 5.04 -27.34 16.77
C VAL A 62 5.36 -26.99 18.21
N SER A 63 4.43 -27.28 19.11
CA SER A 63 4.58 -27.11 20.55
C SER A 63 4.19 -28.40 21.26
N PRO A 64 4.92 -28.83 22.31
CA PRO A 64 4.51 -29.99 23.09
C PRO A 64 3.30 -29.68 23.95
N LYS A 65 2.41 -30.66 24.11
CA LYS A 65 1.25 -30.57 25.02
C LYS A 65 1.59 -30.95 26.47
N ILE A 66 2.80 -31.47 26.68
CA ILE A 66 3.34 -31.86 27.97
C ILE A 66 4.65 -31.15 28.22
N SER A 67 4.96 -30.90 29.50
CA SER A 67 6.25 -30.33 29.88
C SER A 67 7.28 -31.45 30.10
N GLY A 68 8.55 -31.17 29.82
CA GLY A 68 9.59 -32.18 29.89
C GLY A 68 10.95 -31.73 29.38
N TRP A 69 11.90 -32.65 29.37
CA TRP A 69 13.25 -32.43 28.84
C TRP A 69 13.36 -32.95 27.42
N VAL A 70 13.92 -32.14 26.52
CA VAL A 70 14.25 -32.58 25.17
C VAL A 70 15.38 -33.61 25.27
N GLU A 71 15.13 -34.86 24.90
CA GLU A 71 16.14 -35.93 24.99
C GLU A 71 16.97 -36.04 23.73
N GLN A 72 16.35 -35.96 22.56
CA GLN A 72 17.03 -36.12 21.27
C GLN A 72 16.43 -35.16 20.24
N LEU A 73 17.29 -34.47 19.49
CA LEU A 73 16.88 -33.71 18.32
C LEU A 73 17.12 -34.51 17.03
N TYR A 74 16.07 -34.77 16.26
CA TYR A 74 16.17 -35.35 14.91
C TYR A 74 16.33 -34.26 13.84
N VAL A 75 15.81 -33.06 14.13
CA VAL A 75 15.95 -31.87 13.30
C VAL A 75 16.66 -30.77 14.09
N ASP A 76 17.93 -30.59 13.77
CA ASP A 76 18.94 -29.94 14.60
C ASP A 76 19.30 -28.51 14.16
N TYR A 77 18.92 -28.09 12.95
CA TYR A 77 19.18 -26.75 12.42
C TYR A 77 17.99 -26.16 11.63
N THR A 78 17.96 -24.84 11.50
CA THR A 78 16.98 -24.10 10.68
C THR A 78 17.32 -24.18 9.19
N GLY A 79 16.31 -24.15 8.32
CA GLY A 79 16.47 -24.33 6.88
C GLY A 79 16.37 -25.78 6.40
N LYS A 80 16.35 -26.76 7.32
CA LYS A 80 16.15 -28.18 6.97
C LYS A 80 14.74 -28.39 6.43
N MET A 81 14.63 -29.14 5.33
CA MET A 81 13.34 -29.61 4.82
C MET A 81 12.85 -30.80 5.65
N VAL A 82 11.57 -30.81 5.99
CA VAL A 82 10.90 -31.87 6.73
C VAL A 82 9.64 -32.34 6.01
N GLN A 83 9.28 -33.60 6.17
CA GLN A 83 8.05 -34.18 5.65
C GLN A 83 7.00 -34.33 6.76
N ARG A 84 5.71 -34.28 6.41
CA ARG A 84 4.63 -34.60 7.35
C ARG A 84 4.88 -35.98 7.99
N GLY A 85 4.80 -36.04 9.31
CA GLY A 85 5.03 -37.26 10.10
C GLY A 85 6.51 -37.54 10.42
N GLN A 86 7.45 -36.77 9.86
CA GLN A 86 8.87 -36.92 10.18
C GLN A 86 9.15 -36.58 11.65
N PRO A 87 9.93 -37.41 12.38
CA PRO A 87 10.41 -37.09 13.72
C PRO A 87 11.16 -35.75 13.77
N LEU A 88 10.81 -34.90 14.72
CA LEU A 88 11.47 -33.60 14.95
C LEU A 88 12.37 -33.67 16.19
N PHE A 89 11.79 -34.04 17.33
CA PHE A 89 12.51 -34.24 18.58
C PHE A 89 11.75 -35.19 19.51
N SER A 90 12.45 -35.74 20.49
CA SER A 90 11.84 -36.50 21.59
C SER A 90 11.84 -35.69 22.89
N ILE A 91 10.79 -35.87 23.68
CA ILE A 91 10.63 -35.22 24.99
C ILE A 91 10.36 -36.29 26.06
N TYR A 92 11.15 -36.28 27.13
CA TYR A 92 10.88 -37.00 28.35
C TYR A 92 10.00 -36.17 29.27
N SER A 93 8.85 -36.72 29.65
CA SER A 93 7.95 -36.08 30.61
C SER A 93 7.63 -37.01 31.79
N PRO A 94 7.95 -36.61 33.03
CA PRO A 94 7.55 -37.35 34.23
C PRO A 94 6.03 -37.49 34.38
N GLU A 95 5.27 -36.47 33.96
CA GLU A 95 3.80 -36.47 34.00
C GLU A 95 3.21 -37.52 33.06
N LEU A 96 3.81 -37.65 31.87
CA LEU A 96 3.44 -38.69 30.92
C LEU A 96 3.72 -40.08 31.50
N VAL A 97 4.92 -40.31 32.04
CA VAL A 97 5.29 -41.58 32.66
C VAL A 97 4.33 -41.95 33.79
N THR A 98 3.95 -40.97 34.62
CA THR A 98 2.99 -41.16 35.71
C THR A 98 1.62 -41.53 35.18
N THR A 99 1.12 -40.82 34.18
CA THR A 99 -0.19 -41.08 33.57
C THR A 99 -0.24 -42.44 32.87
N GLN A 100 0.83 -42.86 32.20
CA GLN A 100 0.90 -44.21 31.61
C GLN A 100 0.82 -45.31 32.69
N ARG A 101 1.47 -45.11 33.85
CA ARG A 101 1.36 -46.06 34.98
C ARG A 101 -0.05 -46.09 35.55
N GLU A 102 -0.68 -44.93 35.72
CA GLU A 102 -2.08 -44.82 36.16
C GLU A 102 -3.02 -45.52 35.19
N TYR A 103 -2.83 -45.34 33.89
CA TYR A 103 -3.61 -46.00 32.84
C TYR A 103 -3.48 -47.53 32.90
N LEU A 104 -2.25 -48.06 33.03
CA LEU A 104 -2.02 -49.50 33.17
C LEU A 104 -2.62 -50.07 34.46
N LEU A 105 -2.58 -49.31 35.55
CA LEU A 105 -3.22 -49.69 36.81
C LEU A 105 -4.75 -49.70 36.67
N ALA A 106 -5.32 -48.68 36.04
CA ALA A 106 -6.75 -48.58 35.75
C ALA A 106 -7.21 -49.76 34.88
N LEU A 107 -6.44 -50.11 33.84
CA LEU A 107 -6.70 -51.25 32.97
C LEU A 107 -6.72 -52.58 33.74
N LYS A 108 -5.76 -52.78 34.66
CA LYS A 108 -5.73 -53.97 35.53
C LYS A 108 -6.93 -54.00 36.48
N THR A 109 -7.30 -52.86 37.05
CA THR A 109 -8.43 -52.74 37.96
C THR A 109 -9.74 -53.03 37.24
N GLN A 110 -9.97 -52.41 36.07
CA GLN A 110 -11.13 -52.64 35.23
C GLN A 110 -11.31 -54.13 34.90
N LYS A 111 -10.23 -54.81 34.49
CA LYS A 111 -10.25 -56.26 34.21
C LYS A 111 -10.63 -57.10 35.43
N LYS A 112 -10.15 -56.73 36.63
CA LYS A 112 -10.47 -57.44 37.88
C LYS A 112 -11.93 -57.24 38.29
N VAL A 113 -12.45 -56.02 38.17
CA VAL A 113 -13.80 -55.69 38.62
C VAL A 113 -14.88 -55.96 37.57
N ALA A 114 -14.50 -56.25 36.32
CA ALA A 114 -15.44 -56.57 35.25
C ALA A 114 -16.39 -57.74 35.58
N SER A 115 -15.95 -58.68 36.42
CA SER A 115 -16.74 -59.83 36.88
C SER A 115 -17.53 -59.57 38.19
N SER A 116 -17.41 -58.37 38.78
CA SER A 116 -18.13 -58.01 40.00
C SER A 116 -19.64 -58.05 39.78
N SER A 117 -20.40 -58.51 40.78
CA SER A 117 -21.88 -58.50 40.77
C SER A 117 -22.45 -57.10 40.92
N PHE A 118 -21.70 -56.17 41.50
CA PHE A 118 -22.15 -54.81 41.80
C PHE A 118 -21.85 -53.85 40.65
N GLU A 119 -22.89 -53.23 40.08
CA GLU A 119 -22.78 -52.29 38.95
C GLU A 119 -21.88 -51.09 39.26
N THR A 120 -21.99 -50.51 40.46
CA THR A 120 -21.16 -49.37 40.90
C THR A 120 -19.67 -49.67 40.88
N ILE A 121 -19.27 -50.92 41.12
CA ILE A 121 -17.88 -51.33 41.09
C ILE A 121 -17.41 -51.50 39.63
N ARG A 122 -18.25 -52.06 38.76
CA ARG A 122 -17.96 -52.18 37.32
C ARG A 122 -17.81 -50.81 36.66
N SER A 123 -18.77 -49.93 36.88
CA SER A 123 -18.79 -48.58 36.30
C SER A 123 -17.65 -47.70 36.82
N GLY A 124 -17.32 -47.80 38.12
CA GLY A 124 -16.15 -47.11 38.70
C GLY A 124 -14.84 -47.54 38.05
N GLY A 125 -14.68 -48.84 37.78
CA GLY A 125 -13.51 -49.37 37.06
C GLY A 125 -13.40 -48.87 35.62
N SER A 126 -14.51 -48.82 34.88
CA SER A 126 -14.54 -48.26 33.52
C SER A 126 -14.21 -46.77 33.53
N SER A 127 -14.87 -45.99 34.39
CA SER A 127 -14.68 -44.54 34.49
C SER A 127 -13.21 -44.15 34.75
N LEU A 128 -12.50 -44.91 35.60
CA LEU A 128 -11.08 -44.65 35.86
C LEU A 128 -10.20 -44.93 34.62
N LEU A 129 -10.49 -46.01 33.90
CA LEU A 129 -9.79 -46.34 32.65
C LEU A 129 -10.06 -45.27 31.58
N ASP A 130 -11.31 -44.88 31.43
CA ASP A 130 -11.73 -43.87 30.46
C ASP A 130 -11.09 -42.51 30.76
N ALA A 131 -11.07 -42.08 32.03
CA ALA A 131 -10.46 -40.81 32.44
C ALA A 131 -8.93 -40.77 32.19
N THR A 132 -8.23 -41.89 32.44
CA THR A 132 -6.78 -41.96 32.20
C THR A 132 -6.46 -42.08 30.70
N ARG A 133 -7.29 -42.77 29.92
CA ARG A 133 -7.21 -42.81 28.45
C ARG A 133 -7.37 -41.41 27.86
N GLN A 134 -8.44 -40.72 28.25
CA GLN A 134 -8.78 -39.38 27.75
C GLN A 134 -7.67 -38.36 28.05
N ARG A 135 -6.96 -38.50 29.18
CA ARG A 135 -5.79 -37.66 29.48
C ARG A 135 -4.65 -37.87 28.48
N LEU A 136 -4.35 -39.11 28.11
CA LEU A 136 -3.35 -39.42 27.08
C LEU A 136 -3.77 -38.89 25.70
N GLU A 137 -5.05 -39.04 25.35
CA GLU A 137 -5.61 -38.53 24.09
C GLU A 137 -5.53 -37.00 24.01
N TYR A 138 -5.80 -36.28 25.11
CA TYR A 138 -5.68 -34.81 25.15
C TYR A 138 -4.25 -34.31 24.95
N TRP A 139 -3.25 -35.13 25.25
CA TRP A 139 -1.84 -34.87 24.93
C TRP A 139 -1.44 -35.26 23.51
N ASP A 140 -2.41 -35.60 22.65
CA ASP A 140 -2.22 -36.11 21.28
C ASP A 140 -1.32 -37.34 21.20
N ILE A 141 -1.32 -38.17 22.26
CA ILE A 141 -0.67 -39.47 22.19
C ILE A 141 -1.46 -40.32 21.19
N PRO A 142 -0.84 -40.81 20.10
CA PRO A 142 -1.57 -41.55 19.08
C PRO A 142 -2.21 -42.82 19.65
N ASP A 143 -3.40 -43.18 19.19
CA ASP A 143 -4.09 -44.42 19.57
C ASP A 143 -3.21 -45.67 19.38
N SER A 144 -2.35 -45.67 18.36
CA SER A 144 -1.38 -46.75 18.13
C SER A 144 -0.40 -46.89 19.29
N GLU A 145 0.02 -45.78 19.89
CA GLU A 145 0.92 -45.80 21.06
C GLU A 145 0.18 -46.20 22.33
N ILE A 146 -1.06 -45.76 22.52
CA ILE A 146 -1.91 -46.20 23.64
C ILE A 146 -2.16 -47.71 23.55
N LYS A 147 -2.50 -48.24 22.38
CA LYS A 147 -2.66 -49.69 22.16
C LYS A 147 -1.38 -50.46 22.39
N GLN A 148 -0.23 -49.92 21.97
CA GLN A 148 1.06 -50.54 22.27
C GLN A 148 1.32 -50.60 23.78
N LEU A 149 1.03 -49.52 24.51
CA LEU A 149 1.12 -49.49 25.97
C LEU A 149 0.21 -50.56 26.62
N GLU A 150 -1.03 -50.73 26.14
CA GLU A 150 -1.95 -51.77 26.64
C GLU A 150 -1.42 -53.19 26.41
N GLN A 151 -0.79 -53.43 25.26
CA GLN A 151 -0.29 -54.73 24.85
C GLN A 151 1.03 -55.10 25.53
N SER A 152 1.98 -54.16 25.60
CA SER A 152 3.29 -54.38 26.21
C SER A 152 3.25 -54.30 27.73
N GLY A 153 2.40 -53.43 28.28
CA GLY A 153 2.44 -53.07 29.70
C GLY A 153 3.69 -52.28 30.09
N GLU A 154 4.46 -51.79 29.10
CA GLU A 154 5.71 -51.06 29.31
C GLU A 154 5.51 -49.57 29.09
N VAL A 155 5.92 -48.79 30.09
CA VAL A 155 5.82 -47.33 30.07
C VAL A 155 6.96 -46.74 29.25
N LYS A 156 6.64 -45.89 28.27
CA LYS A 156 7.63 -45.14 27.50
C LYS A 156 8.04 -43.89 28.25
N LYS A 157 9.36 -43.71 28.40
CA LYS A 157 9.94 -42.52 29.02
C LYS A 157 9.72 -41.28 28.16
N ALA A 158 10.06 -41.35 26.87
CA ALA A 158 9.96 -40.23 25.96
C ALA A 158 8.94 -40.48 24.83
N ILE A 159 8.36 -39.39 24.34
CA ILE A 159 7.53 -39.38 23.13
C ILE A 159 8.21 -38.58 22.04
N THR A 160 7.99 -38.96 20.79
CA THR A 160 8.54 -38.26 19.64
C THR A 160 7.50 -37.33 19.05
N LEU A 161 7.79 -36.03 19.03
CA LEU A 161 7.00 -35.07 18.30
C LEU A 161 7.38 -35.12 16.82
N LYS A 162 6.35 -35.15 15.97
CA LYS A 162 6.47 -35.28 14.53
C LYS A 162 6.01 -34.00 13.85
N SER A 163 6.48 -33.78 12.63
CA SER A 163 6.06 -32.64 11.84
C SER A 163 4.58 -32.76 11.42
N PRO A 164 3.73 -31.74 11.66
CA PRO A 164 2.33 -31.75 11.23
C PRO A 164 2.18 -31.53 9.71
N ALA A 165 3.20 -31.01 9.05
CA ALA A 165 3.21 -30.67 7.63
C ALA A 165 4.57 -30.93 6.99
N SER A 166 4.61 -30.94 5.65
CA SER A 166 5.87 -30.91 4.90
C SER A 166 6.26 -29.45 4.67
N GLY A 167 7.54 -29.10 4.83
CA GLY A 167 7.99 -27.72 4.68
C GLY A 167 9.43 -27.50 5.14
N ILE A 168 9.82 -26.24 5.29
CA ILE A 168 11.15 -25.83 5.76
C ILE A 168 11.05 -25.31 7.19
N VAL A 169 11.99 -25.72 8.04
CA VAL A 169 12.11 -25.19 9.41
C VAL A 169 12.59 -23.74 9.39
N LEU A 170 11.70 -22.80 9.69
CA LEU A 170 12.04 -21.37 9.79
C LEU A 170 12.68 -21.04 11.14
N HIS A 171 12.14 -21.60 12.22
CA HIS A 171 12.65 -21.40 13.58
C HIS A 171 12.76 -22.72 14.31
N LYS A 172 13.84 -22.86 15.08
CA LYS A 172 14.11 -23.98 15.99
C LYS A 172 14.49 -23.43 17.36
N ASN A 173 13.55 -23.50 18.30
CA ASN A 173 13.77 -23.12 19.69
C ASN A 173 14.12 -24.32 20.57
N ALA A 174 13.83 -25.55 20.12
CA ALA A 174 14.20 -26.75 20.87
C ALA A 174 15.72 -26.96 20.88
N ILE A 175 16.27 -27.14 22.09
CA ILE A 175 17.67 -27.46 22.35
C ILE A 175 17.72 -28.78 23.12
N GLU A 176 18.62 -29.66 22.73
CA GLU A 176 18.81 -30.94 23.39
C GLU A 176 19.26 -30.75 24.84
N GLY A 177 18.65 -31.49 25.77
CA GLY A 177 18.88 -31.36 27.21
C GLY A 177 18.08 -30.25 27.90
N GLU A 178 17.47 -29.33 27.14
CA GLU A 178 16.71 -28.22 27.71
C GLU A 178 15.32 -28.67 28.18
N TYR A 179 14.83 -28.03 29.25
CA TYR A 179 13.46 -28.19 29.71
C TYR A 179 12.51 -27.29 28.92
N ILE A 180 11.52 -27.88 28.26
CA ILE A 180 10.48 -27.18 27.53
C ILE A 180 9.13 -27.33 28.25
N LYS A 181 8.42 -26.21 28.40
CA LYS A 181 7.07 -26.20 28.97
C LYS A 181 6.04 -26.55 27.90
N ALA A 182 4.90 -27.07 28.35
CA ALA A 182 3.75 -27.24 27.47
C ALA A 182 3.38 -25.91 26.79
N SER A 183 2.94 -26.00 25.53
CA SER A 183 2.58 -24.88 24.66
C SER A 183 3.74 -23.98 24.20
N THR A 184 4.96 -24.15 24.71
CA THR A 184 6.13 -23.39 24.22
C THR A 184 6.46 -23.82 22.77
N PRO A 185 6.52 -22.88 21.80
CA PRO A 185 6.90 -23.19 20.43
C PRO A 185 8.30 -23.78 20.32
N ALA A 186 8.39 -25.05 19.92
CA ALA A 186 9.65 -25.76 19.69
C ALA A 186 10.16 -25.54 18.26
N TYR A 187 9.27 -25.58 17.27
CA TYR A 187 9.58 -25.35 15.86
C TYR A 187 8.52 -24.47 15.20
N LYS A 188 8.95 -23.70 14.19
CA LYS A 188 8.06 -23.14 13.16
C LYS A 188 8.46 -23.69 11.81
N ILE A 189 7.51 -24.26 11.09
CA ILE A 189 7.71 -24.93 9.80
C ILE A 189 6.78 -24.25 8.80
N ALA A 190 7.30 -23.82 7.67
CA ALA A 190 6.50 -23.22 6.61
C ALA A 190 6.60 -24.04 5.33
N ASP A 191 5.46 -24.27 4.68
CA ASP A 191 5.44 -24.70 3.29
C ASP A 191 5.65 -23.47 2.40
N LEU A 192 6.80 -23.42 1.71
CA LEU A 192 7.22 -22.31 0.86
C LEU A 192 6.89 -22.52 -0.62
N SER A 193 6.06 -23.52 -0.96
CA SER A 193 5.58 -23.77 -2.34
C SER A 193 4.76 -22.63 -2.91
N THR A 194 4.15 -21.82 -2.05
CA THR A 194 3.50 -20.55 -2.36
C THR A 194 4.09 -19.50 -1.45
N ILE A 195 4.37 -18.32 -1.99
CA ILE A 195 4.88 -17.19 -1.22
C ILE A 195 3.98 -15.98 -1.41
N TRP A 196 3.92 -15.17 -0.37
CA TRP A 196 3.27 -13.88 -0.46
C TRP A 196 4.29 -12.80 -0.72
N VAL A 197 3.88 -11.76 -1.43
CA VAL A 197 4.68 -10.54 -1.58
C VAL A 197 3.83 -9.40 -1.09
N GLN A 198 4.28 -8.75 -0.02
CA GLN A 198 3.63 -7.56 0.52
C GLN A 198 4.19 -6.35 -0.18
N THR A 199 3.34 -5.56 -0.82
CA THR A 199 3.74 -4.33 -1.50
C THR A 199 2.89 -3.16 -1.04
N SER A 200 3.49 -1.97 -1.04
CA SER A 200 2.86 -0.73 -0.60
C SER A 200 2.51 0.12 -1.82
N VAL A 201 1.23 0.47 -1.95
CA VAL A 201 0.67 1.24 -3.06
C VAL A 201 0.16 2.57 -2.54
N TYR A 202 0.32 3.66 -3.29
CA TYR A 202 -0.16 4.98 -2.86
C TYR A 202 -1.69 5.09 -2.88
N ASP A 203 -2.25 5.90 -1.99
CA ASP A 203 -3.70 6.10 -1.84
C ASP A 203 -4.44 6.44 -3.16
N TYR A 204 -3.84 7.25 -4.03
CA TYR A 204 -4.40 7.62 -5.33
C TYR A 204 -4.39 6.49 -6.38
N GLU A 205 -3.59 5.44 -6.17
CA GLU A 205 -3.51 4.28 -7.08
C GLU A 205 -4.47 3.15 -6.66
N VAL A 206 -4.87 3.10 -5.39
CA VAL A 206 -5.75 2.06 -4.81
C VAL A 206 -7.07 1.87 -5.59
N PRO A 207 -7.75 2.92 -6.09
CA PRO A 207 -9.00 2.74 -6.86
C PRO A 207 -8.85 1.87 -8.10
N TRP A 208 -7.62 1.68 -8.60
CA TRP A 208 -7.33 0.89 -9.79
C TRP A 208 -6.87 -0.54 -9.48
N ILE A 209 -6.71 -0.88 -8.20
CA ILE A 209 -6.24 -2.18 -7.75
C ILE A 209 -7.40 -2.98 -7.17
N GLU A 210 -7.57 -4.18 -7.70
CA GLU A 210 -8.62 -5.11 -7.29
C GLU A 210 -8.05 -6.53 -7.16
N GLU A 211 -8.69 -7.32 -6.30
CA GLU A 211 -8.34 -8.74 -6.14
C GLU A 211 -8.52 -9.50 -7.47
N GLY A 212 -7.61 -10.45 -7.71
CA GLY A 212 -7.54 -11.26 -8.93
C GLY A 212 -6.84 -10.60 -10.12
N GLN A 213 -6.38 -9.36 -10.01
CA GLN A 213 -5.58 -8.73 -11.07
C GLN A 213 -4.22 -9.45 -11.24
N PRO A 214 -3.71 -9.55 -12.49
CA PRO A 214 -2.41 -10.15 -12.73
C PRO A 214 -1.29 -9.22 -12.23
N ALA A 215 -0.33 -9.83 -11.54
CA ALA A 215 0.87 -9.17 -11.06
C ALA A 215 2.11 -9.90 -11.59
N GLN A 216 3.14 -9.13 -11.87
CA GLN A 216 4.46 -9.65 -12.20
C GLN A 216 5.45 -9.14 -11.17
N MET A 217 6.46 -9.95 -10.86
CA MET A 217 7.60 -9.49 -10.10
C MET A 217 8.92 -9.89 -10.73
N GLU A 218 9.94 -9.10 -10.43
CA GLU A 218 11.32 -9.32 -10.79
C GLU A 218 12.18 -9.14 -9.54
N LEU A 219 13.11 -10.06 -9.30
CA LEU A 219 14.02 -9.97 -8.17
C LEU A 219 15.12 -8.96 -8.51
N SER A 220 15.38 -8.01 -7.62
CA SER A 220 16.37 -6.95 -7.87
C SER A 220 17.80 -7.47 -8.14
N TYR A 221 18.11 -8.68 -7.68
CA TYR A 221 19.42 -9.32 -7.86
C TYR A 221 19.47 -10.31 -9.04
N GLN A 222 18.35 -10.57 -9.72
CA GLN A 222 18.30 -11.44 -10.89
C GLN A 222 17.50 -10.80 -12.03
N PRO A 223 18.09 -9.81 -12.73
CA PRO A 223 17.40 -9.12 -13.81
C PRO A 223 17.02 -10.06 -14.96
N GLY A 224 15.87 -9.82 -15.56
CA GLY A 224 15.34 -10.54 -16.73
C GLY A 224 14.52 -11.79 -16.42
N LYS A 225 14.44 -12.23 -15.15
CA LYS A 225 13.55 -13.32 -14.74
C LYS A 225 12.30 -12.77 -14.07
N THR A 226 11.16 -12.96 -14.74
CA THR A 226 9.84 -12.56 -14.24
C THR A 226 9.11 -13.73 -13.61
N TYR A 227 8.41 -13.46 -12.52
CA TYR A 227 7.48 -14.38 -11.87
C TYR A 227 6.07 -13.83 -12.03
N GLU A 228 5.14 -14.70 -12.39
CA GLU A 228 3.73 -14.35 -12.54
C GLU A 228 2.96 -14.73 -11.28
N GLY A 229 2.05 -13.85 -10.88
CA GLY A 229 1.22 -13.99 -9.70
C GLY A 229 -0.05 -13.16 -9.82
N ILE A 230 -0.75 -13.04 -8.71
CA ILE A 230 -2.04 -12.33 -8.67
C ILE A 230 -2.12 -11.43 -7.44
N VAL A 231 -2.95 -10.40 -7.52
CA VAL A 231 -3.40 -9.65 -6.35
C VAL A 231 -4.32 -10.56 -5.53
N ALA A 232 -3.82 -11.01 -4.39
CA ALA A 232 -4.54 -11.92 -3.50
C ALA A 232 -5.45 -11.17 -2.53
N TYR A 233 -5.01 -10.01 -2.04
CA TYR A 233 -5.77 -9.22 -1.07
C TYR A 233 -5.35 -7.75 -1.06
N VAL A 234 -6.33 -6.84 -0.98
CA VAL A 234 -6.09 -5.41 -0.78
C VAL A 234 -6.52 -5.05 0.64
N TYR A 235 -5.59 -4.58 1.48
CA TYR A 235 -5.92 -4.32 2.88
C TYR A 235 -6.84 -3.09 3.01
N PRO A 236 -7.84 -3.12 3.92
CA PRO A 236 -8.79 -2.02 4.10
C PRO A 236 -8.23 -0.86 4.94
N THR A 237 -6.92 -0.84 5.19
CA THR A 237 -6.25 0.12 6.09
C THR A 237 -5.14 0.85 5.37
N LEU A 238 -5.11 2.18 5.55
CA LEU A 238 -4.05 3.06 5.09
C LEU A 238 -3.00 3.24 6.20
N ASP A 239 -1.72 3.09 5.87
CA ASP A 239 -0.64 3.54 6.75
C ASP A 239 -0.55 5.07 6.70
N GLN A 240 -0.82 5.74 7.82
CA GLN A 240 -0.86 7.20 7.89
C GLN A 240 0.51 7.86 7.71
N LYS A 241 1.61 7.16 8.03
CA LYS A 241 2.97 7.72 7.94
C LYS A 241 3.46 7.75 6.50
N THR A 242 3.19 6.68 5.76
CA THR A 242 3.63 6.55 4.36
C THR A 242 2.54 6.93 3.36
N ARG A 243 1.29 7.07 3.80
CA ARG A 243 0.09 7.24 2.96
C ARG A 243 -0.03 6.14 1.89
N THR A 244 0.27 4.92 2.29
CA THR A 244 0.18 3.75 1.42
C THR A 244 -0.78 2.71 1.97
N VAL A 245 -1.44 1.99 1.06
CA VAL A 245 -2.23 0.80 1.36
C VAL A 245 -1.37 -0.43 1.09
N GLN A 246 -1.42 -1.41 1.99
CA GLN A 246 -0.76 -2.69 1.77
C GLN A 246 -1.57 -3.54 0.79
N VAL A 247 -0.89 -4.10 -0.19
CA VAL A 247 -1.45 -5.04 -1.17
C VAL A 247 -0.64 -6.33 -1.07
N ARG A 248 -1.35 -7.44 -0.89
CA ARG A 248 -0.77 -8.77 -0.84
C ARG A 248 -0.90 -9.42 -2.20
N LEU A 249 0.23 -9.86 -2.71
CA LEU A 249 0.31 -10.65 -3.93
C LEU A 249 0.67 -12.09 -3.61
N GLU A 250 0.21 -13.01 -4.45
CA GLU A 250 0.51 -14.44 -4.33
C GLU A 250 1.26 -14.94 -5.55
N PHE A 251 2.34 -15.69 -5.31
CA PHE A 251 3.17 -16.28 -6.36
C PHE A 251 3.47 -17.75 -6.06
N SER A 252 3.50 -18.56 -7.12
CA SER A 252 3.95 -19.94 -7.04
C SER A 252 5.48 -20.02 -6.93
N ASN A 253 5.97 -20.91 -6.08
CA ASN A 253 7.40 -21.08 -5.79
C ASN A 253 7.81 -22.58 -5.75
N PRO A 254 7.55 -23.35 -6.82
CA PRO A 254 7.81 -24.80 -6.82
C PRO A 254 9.28 -25.16 -6.65
N ASN A 255 10.19 -24.28 -7.11
CA ASN A 255 11.64 -24.49 -7.06
C ASN A 255 12.31 -23.87 -5.83
N LEU A 256 11.54 -23.26 -4.91
CA LEU A 256 12.04 -22.61 -3.70
C LEU A 256 13.10 -21.52 -3.95
N GLU A 257 13.01 -20.86 -5.11
CA GLU A 257 13.93 -19.80 -5.51
C GLU A 257 13.63 -18.52 -4.73
N LEU A 258 12.33 -18.25 -4.51
CA LEU A 258 11.81 -17.11 -3.78
C LEU A 258 11.91 -17.39 -2.27
N LYS A 259 12.80 -16.67 -1.59
CA LYS A 259 13.04 -16.87 -0.15
C LYS A 259 12.41 -15.72 0.65
N PRO A 260 11.72 -16.02 1.78
CA PRO A 260 11.22 -14.98 2.68
C PRO A 260 12.32 -13.99 3.09
N GLY A 261 11.97 -12.71 3.14
CA GLY A 261 12.87 -11.60 3.43
C GLY A 261 13.53 -10.95 2.21
N MET A 262 13.38 -11.52 1.01
CA MET A 262 13.85 -10.90 -0.22
C MET A 262 13.00 -9.70 -0.63
N PHE A 263 13.60 -8.77 -1.36
CA PHE A 263 12.90 -7.68 -2.02
C PHE A 263 12.72 -7.99 -3.51
N ALA A 264 11.59 -7.58 -4.06
CA ALA A 264 11.28 -7.70 -5.48
C ALA A 264 10.67 -6.40 -5.99
N ASN A 265 10.89 -6.09 -7.26
CA ASN A 265 10.13 -5.07 -7.97
C ASN A 265 8.86 -5.72 -8.47
N VAL A 266 7.73 -5.09 -8.20
CA VAL A 266 6.41 -5.59 -8.53
C VAL A 266 5.77 -4.64 -9.53
N SER A 267 5.08 -5.21 -10.51
CA SER A 267 4.20 -4.50 -11.42
C SER A 267 2.82 -5.14 -11.44
N ILE A 268 1.82 -4.38 -11.03
CA ILE A 268 0.41 -4.80 -11.03
C ILE A 268 -0.25 -4.19 -12.26
N GLN A 269 -0.87 -5.02 -13.10
CA GLN A 269 -1.63 -4.53 -14.24
C GLN A 269 -3.03 -4.15 -13.79
N THR A 270 -3.37 -2.88 -13.91
CA THR A 270 -4.72 -2.40 -13.58
C THR A 270 -5.70 -2.80 -14.67
N ARG A 271 -7.00 -2.87 -14.32
CA ARG A 271 -8.05 -3.08 -15.33
C ARG A 271 -8.11 -1.87 -16.27
N PRO A 272 -8.19 -2.08 -17.59
CA PRO A 272 -8.34 -0.98 -18.52
C PRO A 272 -9.67 -0.26 -18.29
N LYS A 273 -9.61 1.08 -18.28
CA LYS A 273 -10.78 1.94 -18.47
C LYS A 273 -11.11 1.96 -19.95
N ASN A 274 -12.29 1.49 -20.29
CA ASN A 274 -12.68 1.33 -21.69
C ASN A 274 -13.13 2.66 -22.32
N ASN A 275 -12.75 2.86 -23.58
CA ASN A 275 -13.21 3.96 -24.43
C ASN A 275 -13.09 5.37 -23.79
N VAL A 276 -11.93 5.68 -23.20
CA VAL A 276 -11.66 7.00 -22.62
C VAL A 276 -11.00 7.93 -23.62
N THR A 277 -11.26 9.23 -23.47
CA THR A 277 -10.59 10.28 -24.26
C THR A 277 -9.17 10.45 -23.73
N VAL A 278 -8.17 10.25 -24.58
CA VAL A 278 -6.75 10.29 -24.19
C VAL A 278 -5.97 11.28 -25.02
N ILE A 279 -4.97 11.89 -24.38
CA ILE A 279 -3.98 12.74 -25.02
C ILE A 279 -2.56 12.39 -24.52
N PRO A 280 -1.51 12.65 -25.30
CA PRO A 280 -0.14 12.54 -24.81
C PRO A 280 0.09 13.47 -23.61
N ASN A 281 0.82 13.00 -22.58
CA ASN A 281 1.12 13.79 -21.38
C ASN A 281 1.88 15.09 -21.76
N GLU A 282 2.77 15.00 -22.74
CA GLU A 282 3.48 16.15 -23.31
C GLU A 282 2.57 17.23 -23.90
N ALA A 283 1.29 16.96 -24.15
CA ALA A 283 0.32 17.94 -24.65
C ALA A 283 -0.19 18.93 -23.57
N ILE A 284 0.06 18.64 -22.29
CA ILE A 284 -0.56 19.33 -21.15
C ILE A 284 0.41 20.33 -20.52
N ILE A 285 -0.03 21.57 -20.40
CA ILE A 285 0.67 22.62 -19.65
C ILE A 285 0.07 22.69 -18.25
N ARG A 286 0.90 22.39 -17.24
CA ARG A 286 0.52 22.47 -15.82
C ARG A 286 1.02 23.80 -15.26
N THR A 287 0.11 24.72 -14.96
CA THR A 287 0.48 26.04 -14.39
C THR A 287 0.51 26.03 -12.86
N GLY A 288 0.33 24.86 -12.23
CA GLY A 288 0.18 24.69 -10.78
C GLY A 288 -1.28 24.76 -10.34
N GLU A 289 -2.04 25.74 -10.82
CA GLU A 289 -3.46 25.94 -10.48
C GLU A 289 -4.43 25.30 -11.49
N ARG A 290 -4.05 25.26 -12.77
CA ARG A 290 -4.89 24.75 -13.86
C ARG A 290 -4.07 23.94 -14.86
N ASN A 291 -4.76 23.10 -15.62
CA ASN A 291 -4.18 22.30 -16.70
C ASN A 291 -4.75 22.79 -18.03
N ILE A 292 -3.87 23.15 -18.97
CA ILE A 292 -4.26 23.75 -20.24
C ILE A 292 -3.71 22.91 -21.39
N VAL A 293 -4.50 22.78 -22.45
CA VAL A 293 -4.09 22.19 -23.74
C VAL A 293 -4.42 23.19 -24.84
N PHE A 294 -3.55 23.29 -25.85
CA PHE A 294 -3.80 24.10 -27.04
C PHE A 294 -4.43 23.26 -28.14
N VAL A 295 -5.65 23.59 -28.54
CA VAL A 295 -6.36 22.95 -29.66
C VAL A 295 -6.04 23.70 -30.95
N ALA A 296 -5.48 23.01 -31.93
CA ALA A 296 -5.21 23.56 -33.26
C ALA A 296 -6.51 23.60 -34.08
N LYS A 297 -6.90 24.79 -34.53
CA LYS A 297 -8.10 25.00 -35.37
C LYS A 297 -7.79 25.06 -36.87
N GLY A 298 -6.51 24.98 -37.23
CA GLY A 298 -6.03 25.17 -38.59
C GLY A 298 -5.55 26.60 -38.84
N GLU A 299 -4.89 26.82 -39.99
CA GLU A 299 -4.44 28.14 -40.45
C GLU A 299 -3.56 28.93 -39.46
N GLY A 300 -2.83 28.22 -38.60
CA GLY A 300 -1.98 28.85 -37.58
C GLY A 300 -2.76 29.38 -36.36
N SER A 301 -4.01 28.96 -36.19
CA SER A 301 -4.84 29.35 -35.06
C SER A 301 -4.92 28.28 -33.97
N PHE A 302 -4.75 28.70 -32.72
CA PHE A 302 -4.65 27.87 -31.52
C PHE A 302 -5.58 28.40 -30.42
N GLU A 303 -6.38 27.52 -29.85
CA GLU A 303 -7.30 27.83 -28.76
C GLU A 303 -6.78 27.19 -27.46
N PRO A 304 -6.38 27.99 -26.44
CA PRO A 304 -6.10 27.46 -25.12
C PRO A 304 -7.40 26.99 -24.48
N ARG A 305 -7.40 25.75 -23.98
CA ARG A 305 -8.55 25.19 -23.28
C ARG A 305 -8.13 24.53 -21.98
N GLU A 306 -8.84 24.87 -20.91
CA GLU A 306 -8.68 24.21 -19.63
C GLU A 306 -9.23 22.78 -19.71
N VAL A 307 -8.50 21.84 -19.11
CA VAL A 307 -8.85 20.42 -19.12
C VAL A 307 -8.85 19.83 -17.72
N THR A 308 -9.76 18.91 -17.47
CA THR A 308 -9.77 18.11 -16.25
C THR A 308 -9.11 16.76 -16.52
N LEU A 309 -8.03 16.49 -15.80
CA LEU A 309 -7.23 15.26 -15.97
C LEU A 309 -7.85 14.10 -15.19
N GLY A 310 -7.76 12.90 -15.75
CA GLY A 310 -8.15 11.64 -15.14
C GLY A 310 -6.96 10.71 -14.91
N MET A 311 -7.16 9.42 -15.19
CA MET A 311 -6.16 8.37 -15.06
C MET A 311 -4.95 8.61 -15.99
N GLU A 312 -3.73 8.44 -15.46
CA GLU A 312 -2.50 8.36 -16.25
C GLU A 312 -2.18 6.90 -16.59
N GLY A 313 -1.82 6.63 -17.83
CA GLY A 313 -1.52 5.27 -18.28
C GLY A 313 -1.06 5.21 -19.72
N GLY A 314 -1.41 4.11 -20.40
CA GLY A 314 -1.07 3.90 -21.79
C GLY A 314 0.37 3.41 -21.99
N GLU A 315 0.84 3.45 -23.23
CA GLU A 315 2.17 2.93 -23.55
C GLU A 315 3.24 3.77 -22.83
N ARG A 316 4.03 3.11 -21.96
CA ARG A 316 5.08 3.74 -21.14
C ARG A 316 4.59 4.84 -20.19
N ASN A 317 3.30 4.82 -19.80
CA ASN A 317 2.67 5.85 -18.96
C ASN A 317 2.79 7.27 -19.55
N ASN A 318 2.72 7.41 -20.88
CA ASN A 318 2.84 8.71 -21.56
C ASN A 318 1.49 9.31 -21.99
N GLU A 319 0.37 8.76 -21.51
CA GLU A 319 -0.95 9.17 -21.93
C GLU A 319 -1.82 9.47 -20.72
N ILE A 320 -2.68 10.48 -20.85
CA ILE A 320 -3.56 10.94 -19.79
C ILE A 320 -4.99 10.95 -20.31
N GLU A 321 -5.89 10.37 -19.51
CA GLU A 321 -7.34 10.50 -19.67
C GLU A 321 -7.76 11.95 -19.46
N ILE A 322 -8.59 12.48 -20.36
CA ILE A 322 -9.23 13.77 -20.21
C ILE A 322 -10.71 13.57 -19.91
N LEU A 323 -11.13 14.01 -18.72
CA LEU A 323 -12.52 13.94 -18.28
C LEU A 323 -13.34 15.05 -18.95
N GLU A 324 -12.80 16.26 -19.04
CA GLU A 324 -13.45 17.43 -19.62
C GLU A 324 -12.46 18.34 -20.35
N GLY A 325 -12.96 19.08 -21.35
CA GLY A 325 -12.21 20.09 -22.10
C GLY A 325 -12.03 19.74 -23.58
N VAL A 326 -11.50 18.57 -23.93
CA VAL A 326 -11.28 18.19 -25.35
C VAL A 326 -12.19 17.08 -25.83
N LYS A 327 -12.47 17.05 -27.14
CA LYS A 327 -13.29 16.04 -27.80
C LYS A 327 -12.45 15.11 -28.67
N PRO A 328 -12.84 13.83 -28.80
CA PRO A 328 -12.18 12.91 -29.71
C PRO A 328 -12.14 13.46 -31.13
N GLY A 329 -10.98 13.38 -31.75
CA GLY A 329 -10.73 13.84 -33.11
C GLY A 329 -10.26 15.28 -33.26
N GLU A 330 -10.27 16.09 -32.19
CA GLU A 330 -9.61 17.41 -32.19
C GLU A 330 -8.09 17.24 -32.35
N GLU A 331 -7.43 18.23 -32.98
CA GLU A 331 -5.97 18.29 -33.04
C GLU A 331 -5.44 19.17 -31.91
N ILE A 332 -4.45 18.68 -31.18
CA ILE A 332 -3.82 19.36 -30.04
C ILE A 332 -2.33 19.50 -30.25
N VAL A 333 -1.73 20.55 -29.71
CA VAL A 333 -0.30 20.82 -29.83
C VAL A 333 0.51 20.01 -28.82
N THR A 334 1.53 19.29 -29.28
CA THR A 334 2.43 18.48 -28.43
C THR A 334 3.86 19.01 -28.34
N SER A 335 4.25 20.00 -29.17
CA SER A 335 5.56 20.65 -29.09
C SER A 335 5.48 22.17 -29.12
N ALA A 336 6.54 22.85 -28.68
CA ALA A 336 6.65 24.31 -28.66
C ALA A 336 5.59 25.07 -27.82
N GLN A 337 4.88 24.36 -26.93
CA GLN A 337 3.84 24.90 -26.03
C GLN A 337 4.25 26.12 -25.20
N PHE A 338 5.51 26.16 -24.74
CA PHE A 338 6.02 27.28 -23.96
C PHE A 338 5.99 28.61 -24.75
N LEU A 339 6.21 28.54 -26.07
CA LEU A 339 6.19 29.71 -26.94
C LEU A 339 4.75 30.20 -27.14
N PHE A 340 3.79 29.28 -27.26
CA PHE A 340 2.36 29.62 -27.30
C PHE A 340 1.87 30.24 -25.98
N ASP A 341 2.26 29.70 -24.83
CA ASP A 341 1.93 30.30 -23.51
C ASP A 341 2.57 31.70 -23.35
N SER A 342 3.82 31.87 -23.79
CA SER A 342 4.51 33.17 -23.76
C SER A 342 3.83 34.20 -24.66
N GLU A 343 3.43 33.81 -25.87
CA GLU A 343 2.69 34.67 -26.81
C GLU A 343 1.28 34.97 -26.29
N SER A 344 0.56 34.00 -25.70
CA SER A 344 -0.75 34.21 -25.08
C SER A 344 -0.70 35.26 -23.99
N ARG A 345 0.25 35.13 -23.06
CA ARG A 345 0.42 36.08 -21.95
C ARG A 345 0.83 37.45 -22.44
N LEU A 346 1.67 37.52 -23.47
CA LEU A 346 2.08 38.78 -24.09
C LEU A 346 0.88 39.46 -24.75
N GLN A 347 0.07 38.73 -25.52
CA GLN A 347 -1.13 39.28 -26.15
C GLN A 347 -2.18 39.71 -25.12
N GLU A 348 -2.42 38.92 -24.07
CA GLU A 348 -3.28 39.31 -22.95
C GLU A 348 -2.78 40.58 -22.24
N ALA A 349 -1.47 40.70 -22.01
CA ALA A 349 -0.88 41.89 -21.38
C ALA A 349 -0.98 43.13 -22.28
N ILE A 350 -0.76 42.97 -23.60
CA ILE A 350 -0.90 44.03 -24.59
C ILE A 350 -2.37 44.46 -24.70
N GLN A 351 -3.32 43.53 -24.72
CA GLN A 351 -4.75 43.84 -24.73
C GLN A 351 -5.16 44.60 -23.46
N LYS A 352 -4.75 44.16 -22.27
CA LYS A 352 -5.00 44.89 -21.01
C LYS A 352 -4.41 46.30 -21.03
N MET A 353 -3.22 46.49 -21.60
CA MET A 353 -2.58 47.80 -21.73
C MET A 353 -3.30 48.71 -22.74
N LEU A 354 -3.77 48.14 -23.85
CA LEU A 354 -4.55 48.87 -24.87
C LEU A 354 -5.93 49.27 -24.33
N GLN A 355 -6.57 48.39 -23.56
CA GLN A 355 -7.85 48.66 -22.91
C GLN A 355 -7.72 49.77 -21.85
N GLN A 356 -6.66 49.73 -21.04
CA GLN A 356 -6.35 50.79 -20.08
C GLN A 356 -6.07 52.14 -20.77
N LYS A 357 -5.46 52.12 -21.97
CA LYS A 357 -5.20 53.33 -22.76
C LYS A 357 -6.47 53.88 -23.43
N GLN A 358 -7.42 53.02 -23.77
CA GLN A 358 -8.76 53.41 -24.21
C GLN A 358 -9.58 54.01 -23.06
N ASP A 359 -9.59 53.38 -21.89
CA ASP A 359 -10.25 53.92 -20.68
C ASP A 359 -9.67 55.28 -20.26
N THR A 360 -8.36 55.51 -20.37
CA THR A 360 -7.77 56.83 -20.09
C THR A 360 -8.05 57.88 -21.16
N SER A 361 -8.25 57.49 -22.42
CA SER A 361 -8.60 58.43 -23.50
C SER A 361 -10.11 58.74 -23.56
N ASP A 362 -10.96 57.83 -23.10
CA ASP A 362 -12.39 58.08 -22.89
C ASP A 362 -12.65 59.00 -21.67
N MET A 363 -11.78 58.96 -20.65
CA MET A 363 -11.77 59.96 -19.57
C MET A 363 -11.24 61.34 -20.03
N GLU A 364 -10.32 61.39 -21.00
CA GLU A 364 -9.76 62.64 -21.53
C GLU A 364 -10.69 63.36 -22.53
N ASN A 365 -11.65 62.64 -23.12
CA ASN A 365 -12.67 63.17 -24.04
C ASN A 365 -13.97 63.64 -23.38
N MET A 366 -14.10 63.57 -22.05
CA MET A 366 -15.14 64.31 -21.32
C MET A 366 -14.69 65.77 -21.15
N ASP A 367 -14.91 66.55 -22.21
CA ASP A 367 -14.68 68.00 -22.24
C ASP A 367 -15.50 68.72 -21.17
N MET A 368 -14.79 69.61 -20.47
CA MET A 368 -15.26 70.57 -19.50
C MET A 368 -16.09 71.65 -20.21
N SER A 369 -17.43 71.56 -20.14
CA SER A 369 -18.25 72.74 -20.41
C SER A 369 -19.44 72.87 -19.45
N GLY A 370 -19.37 73.92 -18.62
CA GLY A 370 -20.53 74.63 -18.09
C GLY A 370 -20.75 74.56 -16.58
N GLY A 371 -20.48 75.68 -15.90
CA GLY A 371 -21.29 76.10 -14.74
C GLY A 371 -20.51 76.48 -13.49
N GLU A 372 -20.43 77.79 -13.23
CA GLU A 372 -19.85 78.44 -12.06
C GLU A 372 -20.55 78.11 -10.72
N MET A 373 -19.71 78.12 -9.67
CA MET A 373 -19.89 78.57 -8.28
C MET A 373 -21.02 77.98 -7.41
N ASN A 374 -20.61 77.41 -6.26
CA ASN A 374 -20.87 78.09 -4.99
C ASN A 374 -19.84 77.70 -3.92
N HIS A 375 -19.28 78.76 -3.32
CA HIS A 375 -18.53 78.75 -2.08
C HIS A 375 -19.57 78.87 -0.96
N ASP A 376 -19.70 77.88 -0.07
CA ASP A 376 -19.79 78.13 1.38
C ASP A 376 -19.77 76.84 2.20
N GLU A 377 -19.32 77.01 3.45
CA GLU A 377 -19.51 76.17 4.62
C GLU A 377 -18.73 74.85 4.75
N THR A 378 -17.61 74.96 5.47
CA THR A 378 -17.11 73.90 6.36
C THR A 378 -18.10 73.63 7.49
N PRO A 379 -18.33 72.35 7.83
CA PRO A 379 -18.57 71.96 9.21
C PRO A 379 -17.36 71.16 9.71
N VAL A 380 -16.71 71.72 10.72
CA VAL A 380 -16.00 70.94 11.72
C VAL A 380 -17.08 70.28 12.58
N ASP A 381 -17.19 68.96 12.58
CA ASP A 381 -17.44 68.24 13.83
C ASP A 381 -16.97 66.77 13.78
N THR A 382 -16.57 66.40 14.98
CA THR A 382 -15.90 65.26 15.57
C THR A 382 -16.52 63.88 15.33
N THR A 383 -15.66 62.86 15.23
CA THR A 383 -15.83 61.51 15.84
C THR A 383 -14.45 60.84 15.80
N ASP A 384 -13.64 61.00 16.83
CA ASP A 384 -13.53 60.13 18.01
C ASP A 384 -12.85 58.79 17.70
N HIS A 385 -11.56 58.71 18.04
CA HIS A 385 -10.81 57.48 18.18
C HIS A 385 -11.19 56.84 19.51
N SER A 386 -12.22 55.98 19.48
CA SER A 386 -12.55 55.15 20.62
C SER A 386 -11.48 54.07 20.84
N ASN A 387 -10.62 54.36 21.82
CA ASN A 387 -10.14 53.46 22.87
C ASN A 387 -9.94 51.97 22.54
N MET A 388 -8.66 51.59 22.50
CA MET A 388 -8.19 50.34 23.10
C MET A 388 -8.57 50.34 24.58
N ASP A 389 -9.51 49.48 24.97
CA ASP A 389 -9.72 49.13 26.36
C ASP A 389 -8.83 47.93 26.72
N MET A 390 -8.04 48.12 27.76
CA MET A 390 -7.18 47.17 28.44
C MET A 390 -7.66 47.13 29.88
N THR A 391 -8.54 46.19 30.22
CA THR A 391 -8.78 45.64 31.56
C THR A 391 -9.44 44.27 31.34
N GLY A 392 -9.17 43.17 32.04
CA GLY A 392 -8.48 42.88 33.29
C GLY A 392 -9.19 41.65 33.90
N GLY A 393 -8.42 40.67 34.39
CA GLY A 393 -8.92 39.49 35.12
C GLY A 393 -8.89 38.20 34.28
N GLU A 394 -8.48 37.03 34.79
CA GLU A 394 -8.13 36.61 36.14
C GLU A 394 -7.35 35.28 36.04
N MET A 395 -6.64 34.97 37.13
CA MET A 395 -5.73 33.83 37.32
C MET A 395 -6.43 32.46 37.34
N ASN A 396 -5.70 31.40 36.93
CA ASN A 396 -5.29 30.23 37.75
C ASN A 396 -4.59 29.20 36.85
N HIS A 397 -3.31 28.89 37.07
CA HIS A 397 -2.79 27.84 37.97
C HIS A 397 -3.31 26.44 37.60
N ASP A 398 -2.48 25.65 36.90
CA ASP A 398 -2.25 24.26 37.31
C ASP A 398 -0.92 23.72 36.78
N GLU A 399 -0.41 22.76 37.54
CA GLU A 399 0.97 22.33 37.70
C GLU A 399 1.55 21.50 36.54
N MET A 400 2.86 21.68 36.28
CA MET A 400 3.73 20.62 35.73
C MET A 400 4.76 20.24 36.80
N PRO A 401 4.95 18.95 37.12
CA PRO A 401 6.03 18.52 38.00
C PRO A 401 7.28 18.11 37.22
N ALA A 402 8.43 18.46 37.81
CA ALA A 402 9.69 17.72 37.89
C ALA A 402 10.41 17.37 36.55
N ASP A 403 11.72 17.20 36.48
CA ASP A 403 12.66 16.82 37.50
C ASP A 403 14.08 17.18 37.04
N THR A 404 14.86 17.70 37.96
CA THR A 404 16.30 17.87 37.84
C THR A 404 16.95 16.56 38.27
N THR A 405 17.81 15.97 37.45
CA THR A 405 18.73 14.95 37.95
C THR A 405 20.14 15.21 37.45
N ASP A 406 20.87 15.87 38.34
CA ASP A 406 22.32 15.77 38.51
C ASP A 406 22.70 14.32 38.86
N HIS A 407 23.72 13.77 38.20
CA HIS A 407 24.58 12.78 38.82
C HIS A 407 25.99 12.84 38.22
N SER A 408 26.87 13.57 38.91
CA SER A 408 28.27 13.19 39.05
C SER A 408 28.48 12.30 40.28
N ASN A 409 29.00 11.06 40.11
CA ASN A 409 30.17 10.56 40.87
C ASN A 409 30.64 9.13 40.52
N MET A 410 31.95 9.04 40.23
CA MET A 410 33.00 8.14 40.75
C MET A 410 32.91 6.60 40.73
N ASN A 411 33.98 6.02 40.15
CA ASN A 411 34.79 4.85 40.56
C ASN A 411 34.13 3.53 41.04
N MET A 412 34.34 2.45 40.28
CA MET A 412 35.36 1.40 40.51
C MET A 412 35.49 0.50 39.27
#